data_AF-A0A928WVQ8-F1
#
_entry.id   AF-A0A928WVQ8-F1
#
_cell.length_a   1.000
_cell.length_b   1.000
_cell.length_c   1.000
_cell.angle_alpha   90.00
_cell.angle_beta   90.00
_cell.angle_gamma   90.00
#
_symmetry.space_group_name_H-M   'P 1'
#
loop_
_entity.id
_entity.type
_entity.pdbx_description
1 polymer ?
#
loop_
_entity_poly.entity_id
_entity_poly.type
_entity_poly.pdbx_seq_one_letter_code
_entity_poly.pdbx_strand_id
1 'polypeptide(L)' 'MKWRVILEADVNTGDWAIWCPELPGCVSAGETEEAMKNTKKAILLYLEFS' A
#
# COMPACT_ATOMS: atom_id res chain seq x y z
N MET A 1 10.21 12.20 1.63
CA MET A 1 9.75 11.53 2.87
C MET A 1 9.93 10.03 2.73
N LYS A 2 10.20 9.32 3.83
CA LYS A 2 10.22 7.86 3.86
C LYS A 2 9.01 7.41 4.68
N TRP A 3 8.08 6.72 4.05
CA TRP A 3 6.92 6.14 4.71
C TRP A 3 7.17 4.66 4.93
N ARG A 4 6.86 4.17 6.14
CA ARG A 4 6.89 2.74 6.41
C ARG A 4 5.60 2.13 5.90
N VAL A 5 5.74 1.08 5.09
CA VAL A 5 4.62 0.27 4.63
C VAL A 5 4.77 -1.12 5.22
N ILE A 6 3.65 -1.69 5.66
CA ILE A 6 3.56 -3.08 6.08
C ILE A 6 3.09 -3.87 4.87
N LEU A 7 3.72 -5.02 4.66
CA LEU A 7 3.51 -5.89 3.52
C LEU A 7 3.31 -7.29 4.07
N GLU A 8 2.09 -7.80 3.95
CA GLU A 8 1.67 -9.09 4.49
C GLU A 8 1.20 -9.98 3.34
N ALA A 9 1.69 -11.20 3.28
CA ALA A 9 1.24 -12.17 2.28
C ALA A 9 -0.06 -12.81 2.76
N ASP A 10 -1.11 -12.74 1.94
CA ASP A 10 -2.34 -13.47 2.15
C ASP A 10 -2.17 -14.90 1.65
N VAL A 11 -2.01 -15.83 2.58
CA VAL A 11 -1.85 -17.26 2.29
C VAL A 11 -3.11 -17.92 1.72
N ASN A 12 -4.27 -17.28 1.81
CA ASN A 12 -5.53 -17.83 1.30
C ASN A 12 -5.75 -17.48 -0.17
N THR A 13 -5.41 -16.25 -0.59
CA THR A 13 -5.58 -15.81 -1.98
C THR A 13 -4.29 -15.90 -2.78
N GLY A 14 -3.13 -15.94 -2.11
CA GLY A 14 -1.80 -15.86 -2.75
C GLY A 14 -1.37 -14.42 -3.06
N ASP A 15 -2.17 -13.43 -2.66
CA ASP A 15 -1.89 -12.02 -2.89
C ASP A 15 -1.07 -11.38 -1.77
N TRP A 16 -0.68 -10.13 -1.97
CA TRP A 16 -0.02 -9.31 -0.96
C TRP A 16 -0.92 -8.16 -0.54
N ALA A 17 -1.13 -8.03 0.77
CA ALA A 17 -1.75 -6.86 1.37
C ALA A 17 -0.67 -5.86 1.78
N ILE A 18 -0.82 -4.61 1.33
CA ILE A 18 0.09 -3.51 1.64
C ILE A 18 -0.68 -2.34 2.23
N TRP A 19 -0.24 -1.83 3.37
CA TRP A 19 -0.81 -0.63 3.97
C TRP A 19 0.24 0.23 4.67
N CYS A 20 -0.06 1.53 4.76
CA CYS A 20 0.76 2.47 5.52
C CYS A 20 0.06 2.81 6.85
N PRO A 21 0.61 2.44 8.02
CA PRO A 21 0.00 2.79 9.31
C PRO A 21 0.01 4.30 9.59
N GLU A 22 0.89 5.06 8.92
CA GLU A 22 0.98 6.52 9.09
C GLU A 22 -0.04 7.28 8.22
N LEU A 23 -0.64 6.61 7.23
CA LEU A 23 -1.60 7.19 6.29
C LEU A 23 -2.87 6.32 6.25
N PRO A 24 -3.76 6.44 7.26
CA PRO A 24 -4.99 5.66 7.31
C PRO A 24 -5.84 5.91 6.06
N GLY A 25 -6.15 4.84 5.35
CA GLY A 25 -6.85 4.87 4.05
C GLY A 25 -5.96 4.53 2.85
N CYS A 26 -4.63 4.59 2.99
CA CYS A 26 -3.70 4.11 1.95
C CYS A 26 -3.45 2.61 2.10
N VAL A 27 -4.36 1.79 1.56
CA VAL A 27 -4.27 0.33 1.51
C VAL A 27 -4.39 -0.18 0.07
N SER A 28 -3.67 -1.25 -0.24
CA SER A 28 -3.78 -1.96 -1.52
C SER A 28 -3.60 -3.46 -1.30
N ALA A 29 -4.21 -4.28 -2.14
CA ALA A 29 -4.06 -5.73 -2.14
C ALA A 29 -3.90 -6.22 -3.59
N GLY A 30 -3.07 -7.25 -3.81
CA GLY A 30 -2.88 -7.89 -5.11
C GLY A 30 -1.48 -8.45 -5.31
N GLU A 31 -1.10 -8.70 -6.56
CA GLU A 31 0.26 -9.13 -6.90
C GLU A 31 1.31 -8.12 -6.42
N THR A 32 2.49 -8.61 -6.01
CA THR A 32 3.49 -7.83 -5.30
C THR A 32 3.88 -6.53 -6.03
N GLU A 33 4.02 -6.57 -7.35
CA GLU A 33 4.31 -5.36 -8.15
C GLU A 33 3.14 -4.37 -8.21
N GLU A 34 1.93 -4.88 -8.39
CA GLU A 34 0.74 -4.06 -8.59
C GLU A 34 0.34 -3.38 -7.28
N ALA A 35 0.33 -4.13 -6.17
CA ALA A 35 0.08 -3.61 -4.84
C ALA A 35 1.10 -2.51 -4.47
N MET A 36 2.39 -2.70 -4.76
CA MET A 36 3.42 -1.68 -4.51
C MET A 36 3.21 -0.41 -5.34
N LYS A 37 2.88 -0.53 -6.64
CA LYS A 37 2.58 0.62 -7.50
C LYS A 37 1.36 1.38 -7.00
N ASN A 38 0.31 0.67 -6.60
CA ASN A 38 -0.93 1.25 -6.12
C ASN A 38 -0.76 1.96 -4.78
N THR A 39 -0.08 1.35 -3.81
CA THR A 39 0.23 2.02 -2.54
C THR A 39 1.06 3.28 -2.75
N LYS A 40 2.05 3.26 -3.65
CA LYS A 40 2.85 4.44 -3.96
C LYS A 40 2.00 5.57 -4.56
N LYS A 41 1.07 5.24 -5.47
CA LYS A 41 0.10 6.20 -6.02
C LYS A 41 -0.83 6.76 -4.96
N ALA A 42 -1.35 5.91 -4.06
CA ALA A 42 -2.23 6.32 -2.98
C ALA A 42 -1.54 7.32 -2.03
N ILE A 43 -0.28 7.05 -1.67
CA ILE A 43 0.53 7.97 -0.85
C ILE A 43 0.77 9.30 -1.58
N LEU A 44 1.08 9.26 -2.87
CA LEU A 44 1.27 10.47 -3.68
C LEU A 44 -0.01 11.31 -3.73
N LEU A 45 -1.15 10.69 -4.01
CA LEU A 45 -2.46 11.35 -4.03
C LEU A 45 -2.80 11.95 -2.67
N TYR A 46 -2.52 11.22 -1.58
CA TYR A 46 -2.76 11.73 -0.23
C TYR A 46 -1.96 13.00 0.06
N LEU A 47 -0.71 13.07 -0.41
CA LEU A 47 0.15 14.24 -0.24
C LEU A 47 -0.20 15.40 -1.18
N GLU A 48 -0.77 15.12 -2.35
CA GLU A 48 -1.19 16.14 -3.32
C GLU A 48 -2.39 16.96 -2.82
N PHE A 49 -3.27 16.33 -2.01
CA PHE A 49 -4.43 16.98 -1.40
C PHE A 49 -4.18 17.49 0.04
N SER A 50 -2.94 17.40 0.55
CA SER A 50 -2.55 17.84 1.90
C SER A 50 -1.86 19.20 1.95
#